data_AF-A0A1Z8VYQ1-F1
#
_entry.id   AF-A0A1Z8VYQ1-F1
#
_cell.length_a   1.000
_cell.length_b   1.000
_cell.length_c   1.000
_cell.angle_alpha   90.00
_cell.angle_beta   90.00
_cell.angle_gamma   90.00
#
_symmetry.space_group_name_H-M   'P 1'
#
loop_
_entity.id
_entity.type
_entity.pdbx_description
1 polymer ?
#
loop_
_entity_poly.entity_id
_entity_poly.type
_entity_poly.pdbx_seq_one_letter_code
_entity_poly.pdbx_strand_id
1 'polypeptide(L)'
;MLQALIGPVAGLLDKFIEDKDTKNALAHEISTMAERHAQELAKGQLEVNKVEAASKSMFVAGWRPAVGWVCVLGMASNFIIIPMANFGLAIAESNITIPLIDTSTMMPVLMGMLGLGAMRSVEKVQGVSREK
;
A
#
# COMPACT_ATOMS: atom_id res chain seq x y z
N MET A 1 1.83 -11.52 -10.31
CA MET A 1 2.20 -12.02 -11.65
C MET A 1 2.95 -13.36 -11.61
N LEU A 2 3.85 -13.64 -10.66
CA LEU A 2 4.50 -14.96 -10.54
C LEU A 2 3.53 -16.11 -10.24
N GLN A 3 2.52 -15.89 -9.40
CA GLN A 3 1.47 -16.89 -9.10
C GLN A 3 0.68 -17.36 -10.34
N ALA A 4 0.50 -16.48 -11.33
CA ALA A 4 -0.22 -16.82 -12.57
C ALA A 4 0.60 -17.74 -13.50
N LEU A 5 1.93 -17.77 -13.35
CA LEU A 5 2.81 -18.69 -14.08
C LEU A 5 2.95 -20.05 -13.39
N ILE A 6 2.54 -20.20 -12.11
CA ILE A 6 2.64 -21.48 -11.40
C ILE A 6 1.70 -22.53 -12.02
N GLY A 7 0.48 -22.13 -12.44
CA GLY A 7 -0.49 -23.04 -13.06
C GLY A 7 -0.03 -23.65 -14.40
N PRO A 8 0.41 -22.85 -15.38
CA PRO A 8 0.94 -23.35 -16.65
C PRO A 8 2.23 -24.17 -16.49
N VAL A 9 3.11 -23.79 -15.56
CA VAL A 9 4.35 -24.52 -15.27
C VAL A 9 4.04 -25.87 -14.59
N ALA A 10 3.04 -25.94 -13.72
CA ALA A 10 2.56 -27.20 -13.15
C ALA A 10 1.94 -28.13 -14.21
N GLY A 11 1.24 -27.58 -15.22
CA GLY A 11 0.72 -28.34 -16.36
C GLY A 11 1.81 -28.86 -17.31
N LEU A 12 2.95 -28.15 -17.42
CA LEU A 12 4.13 -28.62 -18.15
C LEU A 12 4.90 -29.70 -17.39
N LEU A 13 4.98 -29.59 -16.06
CA LEU A 13 5.53 -30.64 -15.18
C LEU A 13 4.74 -31.96 -15.27
N ASP A 14 3.41 -31.87 -15.41
CA ASP A 14 2.50 -33.04 -15.56
C ASP A 14 2.79 -33.87 -16.82
N LYS A 15 3.43 -33.28 -17.84
CA LYS A 15 3.69 -33.93 -19.12
C LYS A 15 5.06 -34.61 -19.19
N PHE A 16 5.97 -34.31 -18.24
CA PHE A 16 7.37 -34.76 -18.27
C PHE A 16 7.84 -35.49 -17.02
N ILE A 17 7.04 -35.57 -15.95
CA ILE A 17 7.40 -36.23 -14.69
C ILE A 17 6.25 -37.13 -14.25
N GLU A 18 6.49 -38.45 -14.27
CA GLU A 18 5.51 -39.49 -13.93
C GLU A 18 5.40 -39.73 -12.41
N ASP A 19 6.36 -39.25 -11.62
CA ASP A 19 6.48 -39.49 -10.18
C ASP A 19 5.86 -38.36 -9.32
N LYS A 20 4.80 -38.70 -8.57
CA LYS A 20 4.01 -37.76 -7.76
C LYS A 20 4.79 -37.12 -6.60
N ASP A 21 5.81 -37.79 -6.05
CA ASP A 21 6.55 -37.28 -4.89
C ASP A 21 7.53 -36.17 -5.30
N THR A 22 8.20 -36.34 -6.45
CA THR A 22 9.08 -35.30 -7.01
C THR A 22 8.30 -34.06 -7.45
N LYS A 23 7.07 -34.22 -7.95
CA LYS A 23 6.16 -33.11 -8.31
C LYS A 23 5.76 -32.29 -7.09
N ASN A 24 5.38 -32.93 -5.99
CA ASN A 24 5.02 -32.22 -4.76
C ASN A 24 6.23 -31.51 -4.13
N ALA A 25 7.42 -32.11 -4.19
CA ALA A 25 8.66 -31.47 -3.75
C ALA A 25 8.99 -30.23 -4.60
N LEU A 26 8.94 -30.32 -5.93
CA LEU A 26 9.16 -29.20 -6.84
C LEU A 26 8.11 -28.08 -6.68
N ALA A 27 6.82 -28.43 -6.53
CA ALA A 27 5.77 -27.46 -6.29
C ALA A 27 5.99 -26.71 -4.96
N HIS A 28 6.44 -27.41 -3.91
CA HIS A 28 6.79 -26.82 -2.63
C HIS A 28 8.05 -25.95 -2.71
N GLU A 29 9.08 -26.37 -3.44
CA GLU A 29 10.27 -25.55 -3.66
C GLU A 29 9.94 -24.28 -4.46
N ILE A 30 9.08 -24.38 -5.48
CA ILE A 30 8.62 -23.22 -6.26
C ILE A 30 7.80 -22.26 -5.40
N SER A 31 6.89 -22.76 -4.55
CA SER A 31 6.14 -21.89 -3.64
C SER A 31 7.05 -21.22 -2.61
N THR A 32 8.01 -21.97 -2.05
CA THR A 32 8.98 -21.45 -1.08
C THR A 32 9.90 -20.42 -1.73
N MET A 33 10.35 -20.62 -2.97
CA MET A 33 11.13 -19.63 -3.72
C MET A 33 10.31 -18.38 -4.03
N ALA A 34 9.05 -18.53 -4.44
CA ALA A 34 8.17 -17.39 -4.70
C ALA A 34 7.94 -16.54 -3.44
N GLU A 35 7.74 -17.19 -2.28
CA GLU A 35 7.63 -16.50 -0.98
C GLU A 35 8.94 -15.82 -0.58
N ARG A 36 10.09 -16.49 -0.76
CA ARG A 36 11.41 -15.90 -0.50
C ARG A 36 11.67 -14.67 -1.36
N HIS A 37 11.36 -14.73 -2.66
CA HIS A 37 11.52 -13.58 -3.55
C HIS A 37 10.59 -12.43 -3.19
N ALA A 38 9.33 -12.71 -2.83
CA ALA A 38 8.41 -11.69 -2.35
C ALA A 38 8.93 -11.03 -1.05
N GLN A 39 9.49 -11.83 -0.14
CA GLN A 39 10.08 -11.34 1.10
C GLN A 39 11.37 -10.53 0.84
N GLU A 40 12.20 -10.95 -0.11
CA GLU A 40 13.42 -10.23 -0.52
C GLU A 40 13.08 -8.88 -1.17
N LEU A 41 12.07 -8.83 -2.05
CA LEU A 41 11.57 -7.58 -2.61
C LEU A 41 11.06 -6.62 -1.53
N ALA A 42 10.28 -7.13 -0.56
CA ALA A 42 9.81 -6.35 0.56
C ALA A 42 10.97 -5.84 1.44
N LYS A 43 11.99 -6.67 1.68
CA LYS A 43 13.21 -6.27 2.39
C LYS A 43 13.98 -5.19 1.63
N GLY A 44 14.15 -5.32 0.32
CA GLY A 44 14.80 -4.31 -0.52
C GLY A 44 14.10 -2.95 -0.45
N GLN A 45 12.76 -2.95 -0.49
CA GLN A 45 11.99 -1.71 -0.32
C GLN A 45 12.19 -1.11 1.08
N LEU A 46 12.23 -1.92 2.14
CA LEU A 46 12.50 -1.45 3.50
C LEU A 46 13.91 -0.86 3.66
N GLU A 47 14.91 -1.46 3.01
CA GLU A 47 16.28 -0.96 3.02
C GLU A 47 16.40 0.38 2.31
N VAL A 48 15.81 0.51 1.11
CA VAL A 48 15.75 1.80 0.39
C VAL A 48 15.07 2.86 1.26
N ASN A 49 13.92 2.54 1.85
CA ASN A 49 13.20 3.47 2.73
C ASN A 49 14.05 3.89 3.94
N LYS A 50 14.84 2.97 4.51
CA LYS A 50 15.72 3.23 5.65
C LYS A 50 16.89 4.12 5.25
N VAL A 51 17.48 3.89 4.07
CA VAL A 51 18.57 4.72 3.53
C VAL A 51 18.07 6.12 3.15
N GLU A 52 16.89 6.21 2.54
CA GLU A 52 16.23 7.48 2.23
C GLU A 52 15.95 8.29 3.51
N ALA A 53 15.40 7.63 4.53
CA ALA A 53 15.14 8.23 5.84
C ALA A 53 16.43 8.63 6.58
N ALA A 54 17.53 7.89 6.41
CA ALA A 54 18.83 8.18 7.01
C ALA A 54 19.65 9.22 6.22
N SER A 55 19.16 9.65 5.06
CA SER A 55 19.89 10.62 4.24
C SER A 55 19.96 11.98 4.93
N LYS A 56 21.10 12.67 4.83
CA LYS A 56 21.26 14.05 5.36
C LYS A 56 20.43 15.10 4.60
N SER A 57 19.86 14.74 3.45
CA SER A 57 19.07 15.66 2.63
C SER A 57 17.64 15.73 3.15
N MET A 58 17.23 16.91 3.65
CA MET A 58 15.85 17.20 4.07
C MET A 58 14.82 16.89 2.98
N PHE A 59 15.18 17.03 1.70
CA PHE A 59 14.28 16.71 0.59
C PHE A 59 14.10 15.20 0.38
N VAL A 60 15.15 14.40 0.58
CA VAL A 60 15.12 12.94 0.38
C VAL A 60 14.57 12.21 1.61
N ALA A 61 14.93 12.63 2.82
CA ALA A 61 14.39 12.07 4.04
C ALA A 61 12.97 12.60 4.38
N GLY A 62 12.67 13.84 3.97
CA GLY A 62 11.49 14.56 4.42
C GLY A 62 10.26 14.44 3.52
N TRP A 63 10.36 13.96 2.28
CA TRP A 63 9.20 13.93 1.38
C TRP A 63 8.06 13.04 1.90
N ARG A 64 8.38 11.86 2.46
CA ARG A 64 7.39 10.96 3.08
C ARG A 64 6.67 11.62 4.28
N PRO A 65 7.39 12.15 5.28
CA PRO A 65 6.77 12.95 6.33
C PRO A 65 5.98 14.13 5.78
N ALA A 66 6.49 14.88 4.82
CA ALA A 66 5.85 16.08 4.28
C ALA A 66 4.48 15.77 3.64
N VAL A 67 4.39 14.71 2.83
CA VAL A 67 3.09 14.28 2.26
C VAL A 67 2.14 13.85 3.38
N GLY A 68 2.64 13.17 4.42
CA GLY A 68 1.87 12.83 5.61
C GLY A 68 1.32 14.07 6.35
N TRP A 69 2.17 15.06 6.61
CA TRP A 69 1.79 16.30 7.29
C TRP A 69 0.79 17.12 6.47
N VAL A 70 0.99 17.24 5.16
CA VAL A 70 0.04 17.92 4.26
C VAL A 70 -1.32 17.21 4.28
N CYS A 71 -1.32 15.89 4.30
CA CYS A 71 -2.55 15.11 4.40
C CYS A 71 -3.26 15.31 5.75
N VAL A 72 -2.52 15.25 6.87
CA VAL A 72 -3.08 15.49 8.21
C VAL A 72 -3.61 16.91 8.33
N LEU A 73 -2.87 17.91 7.85
CA LEU A 73 -3.30 19.31 7.84
C LEU A 73 -4.52 19.52 6.95
N GLY A 74 -4.60 18.87 5.79
CA GLY A 74 -5.78 18.94 4.92
C GLY A 74 -7.02 18.35 5.59
N MET A 75 -6.90 17.18 6.24
CA MET A 75 -8.00 16.57 7.00
C MET A 75 -8.39 17.43 8.21
N ALA A 76 -7.42 17.89 9.00
CA ALA A 76 -7.68 18.76 10.15
C ALA A 76 -8.33 20.08 9.71
N SER A 77 -7.91 20.64 8.59
CA SER A 77 -8.52 21.84 8.03
C SER A 77 -9.97 21.59 7.66
N ASN A 78 -10.25 20.49 6.97
CA ASN A 78 -11.59 20.17 6.49
C ASN A 78 -12.59 19.83 7.61
N PHE A 79 -12.15 19.08 8.63
CA PHE A 79 -13.04 18.59 9.69
C PHE A 79 -13.08 19.46 10.94
N ILE A 80 -12.03 20.24 11.21
CA ILE A 80 -11.93 21.04 12.44
C ILE A 80 -11.89 22.52 12.11
N ILE A 81 -10.93 22.97 11.30
CA ILE A 81 -10.69 24.41 11.08
C ILE A 81 -11.84 25.06 10.31
N ILE A 82 -12.28 24.48 9.19
CA ILE A 82 -13.35 25.05 8.36
C ILE A 82 -14.69 25.08 9.11
N PRO A 83 -15.14 24.02 9.79
CA PRO A 83 -16.36 24.07 10.61
C PRO A 83 -16.26 25.06 11.76
N MET A 84 -15.13 25.13 12.47
CA MET A 84 -14.95 26.12 13.53
C MET A 84 -14.87 27.57 13.00
N ALA A 85 -14.27 27.78 11.84
CA ALA A 85 -14.21 29.10 11.21
C ALA A 85 -15.58 29.54 10.71
N ASN A 86 -16.37 28.65 10.10
CA ASN A 86 -17.77 28.91 9.74
C ASN A 86 -18.63 29.18 10.98
N PHE A 87 -18.40 28.48 12.09
CA PHE A 87 -19.07 28.77 13.36
C PHE A 87 -18.71 30.17 13.91
N GLY A 88 -17.44 30.55 13.86
CA GLY A 88 -17.00 31.90 14.24
C GLY A 88 -17.57 32.99 13.33
N LEU A 89 -17.64 32.75 12.02
CA LEU A 89 -18.25 33.67 11.05
C LEU A 89 -19.77 33.81 11.24
N ALA A 90 -20.44 32.73 11.64
CA ALA A 90 -21.86 32.75 12.00
C ALA A 90 -22.12 33.59 13.27
N ILE A 91 -21.23 33.53 14.27
CA ILE A 91 -21.31 34.39 15.47
C ILE A 91 -21.05 35.86 15.11
N ALA A 92 -20.20 36.12 14.11
CA ALA A 92 -19.86 37.46 13.64
C ALA A 92 -20.87 38.05 12.63
N GLU A 93 -22.02 37.40 12.40
CA GLU A 93 -23.04 37.78 11.40
C GLU A 93 -22.49 38.00 9.98
N SER A 94 -21.38 37.34 9.65
CA SER A 94 -20.74 37.45 8.33
C SER A 94 -21.36 36.46 7.35
N ASN A 95 -21.79 36.92 6.17
CA ASN A 95 -22.34 36.08 5.09
C ASN A 95 -21.27 35.28 4.33
N ILE A 96 -20.03 35.26 4.81
CA ILE A 96 -18.92 34.54 4.16
C ILE A 96 -18.93 33.10 4.67
N THR A 97 -19.23 32.15 3.77
CA THR A 97 -19.11 30.72 4.04
C THR A 97 -17.80 30.20 3.47
N ILE A 98 -16.95 29.61 4.30
CA ILE A 98 -15.74 28.92 3.84
C ILE A 98 -16.17 27.55 3.30
N PRO A 99 -15.92 27.25 2.00
CA PRO A 99 -16.30 25.97 1.41
C PRO A 99 -15.43 24.84 1.97
N LEU A 100 -16.03 23.67 2.14
CA LEU A 100 -15.33 22.46 2.54
C LEU A 100 -14.37 22.01 1.44
N ILE A 101 -13.26 21.39 1.84
CA ILE A 101 -12.30 20.83 0.90
C ILE A 101 -12.87 19.50 0.38
N ASP A 102 -12.77 19.25 -0.93
CA ASP A 102 -13.22 17.98 -1.49
C ASP A 102 -12.28 16.83 -1.08
N THR A 103 -12.76 15.97 -0.17
CA THR A 103 -12.03 14.79 0.30
C THR A 103 -11.76 13.76 -0.80
N SER A 104 -12.48 13.81 -1.92
CA SER A 104 -12.27 12.92 -3.07
C SER A 104 -10.86 13.07 -3.66
N THR A 105 -10.28 14.26 -3.56
CA THR A 105 -8.93 14.57 -4.05
C THR A 105 -7.82 14.09 -3.10
N MET A 106 -8.16 13.84 -1.82
CA MET A 106 -7.21 13.40 -0.78
C MET A 106 -7.11 11.87 -0.67
N MET A 107 -8.16 11.15 -1.05
CA MET A 107 -8.20 9.68 -1.03
C MET A 107 -7.08 9.01 -1.87
N PRO A 108 -6.75 9.47 -3.09
CA PRO A 108 -5.63 8.91 -3.86
C PRO A 108 -4.28 9.05 -3.16
N VAL A 109 -4.05 10.18 -2.47
CA VAL A 109 -2.79 10.45 -1.76
C VAL A 109 -2.66 9.56 -0.53
N LEU A 110 -3.75 9.41 0.25
CA LEU A 110 -3.81 8.50 1.39
C LEU A 110 -3.61 7.04 0.98
N MET A 111 -4.34 6.59 -0.05
CA MET A 111 -4.24 5.22 -0.56
C MET A 111 -2.87 4.95 -1.19
N GLY A 112 -2.27 5.93 -1.84
CA GLY A 112 -0.91 5.84 -2.38
C GLY A 112 0.15 5.62 -1.29
N MET A 113 0.02 6.30 -0.15
CA MET A 113 0.93 6.11 1.00
C MET A 113 0.65 4.83 1.80
N LEU A 114 -0.61 4.38 1.85
CA LEU A 114 -1.03 3.09 2.43
C LEU A 114 -0.85 1.89 1.50
N GLY A 115 -0.30 2.08 0.29
CA GLY A 115 -0.38 1.18 -0.87
C GLY A 115 0.03 -0.29 -0.65
N LEU A 116 0.77 -0.63 0.40
CA LEU A 116 1.07 -2.02 0.75
C LEU A 116 -0.06 -2.72 1.52
N GLY A 117 -0.85 -1.99 2.31
CA GLY A 117 -1.99 -2.52 3.06
C GLY A 117 -3.21 -2.81 2.19
N ALA A 118 -3.43 -1.99 1.16
CA ALA A 118 -4.50 -2.19 0.19
C ALA A 118 -4.27 -3.44 -0.68
N MET A 119 -3.05 -3.65 -1.17
CA MET A 119 -2.74 -4.86 -1.97
C MET A 119 -2.93 -6.15 -1.18
N ARG A 120 -2.51 -6.20 0.11
CA ARG A 120 -2.81 -7.36 0.97
C ARG A 120 -4.30 -7.54 1.26
N SER A 121 -5.04 -6.45 1.40
CA SER A 121 -6.50 -6.50 1.59
C SER A 121 -7.20 -7.04 0.34
N VAL A 122 -6.74 -6.63 -0.85
CA VAL A 122 -7.22 -7.16 -2.13
C VAL A 122 -6.86 -8.65 -2.29
N GLU A 123 -5.65 -9.07 -1.93
CA GLU A 123 -5.26 -10.49 -1.95
C GLU A 123 -6.10 -11.35 -0.99
N LYS A 124 -6.49 -10.79 0.18
CA LYS A 124 -7.37 -11.46 1.16
C LYS A 124 -8.83 -11.51 0.69
N VAL A 125 -9.33 -10.44 0.07
CA VAL A 125 -10.69 -10.38 -0.52
C VAL A 125 -10.81 -11.29 -1.74
N GLN A 126 -9.75 -11.42 -2.55
CA GLN A 126 -9.72 -12.32 -3.71
C GLN A 126 -9.48 -13.79 -3.34
N GLY A 127 -9.35 -14.13 -2.06
CA GLY A 127 -9.14 -15.51 -1.59
C GLY A 127 -7.80 -16.12 -2.03
N VAL A 128 -6.85 -15.30 -2.48
CA VAL A 128 -5.51 -15.75 -2.92
C VAL A 128 -4.56 -15.88 -1.72
N SER A 129 -4.87 -15.22 -0.61
CA SER A 129 -4.24 -15.46 0.69
C SER A 129 -4.66 -16.84 1.21
N ARG A 130 -3.86 -17.86 0.90
CA ARG A 130 -3.97 -19.20 1.49
C ARG A 130 -3.50 -19.12 2.95
N GLU A 131 -4.38 -18.69 3.84
CA GLU A 131 -4.25 -19.03 5.27
C GLU A 131 -4.38 -20.56 5.38
N LYS A 132 -3.48 -21.18 6.14
CA LYS A 132 -3.54 -22.62 6.47
C LYS A 132 -4.85 -22.96 7.15
#